data_AF-A0A6M0A6F3-F1
#
_entry.id   AF-A0A6M0A6F3-F1
#
_cell.length_a   1.000
_cell.length_b   1.000
_cell.length_c   1.000
_cell.angle_alpha   90.00
_cell.angle_beta   90.00
_cell.angle_gamma   90.00
#
_symmetry.space_group_name_H-M   'P 1'
#
loop_
_entity.id
_entity.type
_entity.pdbx_description
1 polymer ?
#
loop_
_entity_poly.entity_id
_entity_poly.type
_entity_poly.pdbx_seq_one_letter_code
_entity_poly.pdbx_strand_id
1 'polypeptide(L)'
;MNKCVGTTEAASLLGISPRRLRQLLDSGRVRGAYKSGKFWIIPLFNYLPQITKKNRGPKGTWRKSRPPALAKINVNRNRIGSNNHKSREERLPVISVKRSGDNTYGNQVEILGPCRIVYQPDNPLDCGARLWIETFSDIHFIGGSFPASGA
;
A
#
# COMPACT_ATOMS: atom_id res chain seq x y z
N MET A 1 -6.90 -7.56 14.01
CA MET A 1 -7.63 -6.46 14.69
C MET A 1 -8.12 -5.48 13.64
N ASN A 2 -9.41 -5.15 13.66
CA ASN A 2 -9.94 -4.06 12.84
C ASN A 2 -9.46 -2.75 13.46
N LYS A 3 -8.57 -2.02 12.75
CA LYS A 3 -8.09 -0.72 13.20
C LYS A 3 -9.26 0.27 13.17
N CYS A 4 -9.45 1.04 14.24
CA CYS A 4 -10.41 2.13 14.30
C CYS A 4 -9.67 3.48 14.33
N VAL A 5 -10.29 4.51 13.77
CA VAL A 5 -9.72 5.87 13.68
C VAL A 5 -10.75 6.93 14.05
N GLY A 6 -10.27 8.12 14.38
CA GLY A 6 -11.11 9.29 14.61
C GLY A 6 -11.49 10.03 13.33
N THR A 7 -12.37 11.03 13.43
CA THR A 7 -12.89 11.81 12.29
C THR A 7 -11.81 12.44 11.43
N THR A 8 -10.78 13.06 12.03
CA THR A 8 -9.74 13.76 11.25
C THR A 8 -8.92 12.80 10.40
N GLU A 9 -8.46 11.69 11.00
CA GLU A 9 -7.71 10.65 10.29
C GLU A 9 -8.58 9.97 9.21
N ALA A 10 -9.84 9.63 9.53
CA ALA A 10 -10.76 9.07 8.54
C ALA A 10 -11.03 10.02 7.36
N ALA A 11 -11.14 11.34 7.61
CA ALA A 11 -11.38 12.32 6.56
C ALA A 11 -10.18 12.44 5.62
N SER A 12 -8.97 12.45 6.19
CA SER A 12 -7.71 12.38 5.44
C SER A 12 -7.64 11.12 4.58
N LEU A 13 -7.93 9.94 5.17
CA LEU A 13 -7.96 8.66 4.45
C LEU A 13 -8.95 8.65 3.29
N LEU A 14 -10.06 9.39 3.39
CA LEU A 14 -11.09 9.50 2.35
C LEU A 14 -10.84 10.63 1.34
N GLY A 15 -9.81 11.46 1.55
CA GLY A 15 -9.52 12.64 0.72
C GLY A 15 -10.65 13.67 0.75
N ILE A 16 -11.30 13.86 1.90
CA ILE A 16 -12.40 14.82 2.08
C ILE A 16 -12.18 15.70 3.30
N SER A 17 -12.89 16.82 3.38
CA SER A 17 -12.84 17.65 4.59
C SER A 17 -13.46 16.94 5.81
N PRO A 18 -12.94 17.17 7.03
CA PRO A 18 -13.56 16.63 8.26
C PRO A 18 -15.01 17.06 8.44
N ARG A 19 -15.38 18.27 7.96
CA ARG A 19 -16.78 18.74 7.92
C ARG A 19 -17.64 17.83 7.06
N ARG A 20 -17.16 17.44 5.87
CA ARG A 20 -17.91 16.55 5.00
C ARG A 20 -18.05 15.16 5.61
N LEU A 21 -17.00 14.64 6.25
CA LEU A 21 -17.10 13.37 6.94
C LEU A 21 -18.13 13.41 8.08
N ARG A 22 -18.19 14.49 8.87
CA ARG A 22 -19.23 14.66 9.90
C ARG A 22 -20.64 14.59 9.32
N GLN A 23 -20.91 15.25 8.20
CA GLN A 23 -22.21 15.13 7.52
C GLN A 23 -22.54 13.69 7.10
N LEU A 24 -21.54 12.90 6.71
CA LEU A 24 -21.73 11.49 6.37
C LEU A 24 -21.99 10.64 7.62
N LEU A 25 -21.30 10.92 8.72
CA LEU A 25 -21.52 10.27 10.02
C LEU A 25 -22.92 10.57 10.56
N ASP A 26 -23.32 11.85 10.57
CA ASP A 26 -24.63 12.30 11.04
C ASP A 26 -25.77 11.73 10.18
N SER A 27 -25.52 11.45 8.90
CA SER A 27 -26.49 10.77 8.02
C SER A 27 -26.39 9.24 8.04
N GLY A 28 -25.61 8.65 8.94
CA GLY A 28 -25.46 7.19 9.10
C GLY A 28 -24.77 6.50 7.92
N ARG A 29 -23.99 7.23 7.13
CA ARG A 29 -23.41 6.75 5.86
C ARG A 29 -22.00 6.19 5.99
N VAL A 30 -21.43 6.11 7.19
CA VAL A 30 -20.10 5.53 7.42
C VAL A 30 -20.28 4.18 8.10
N ARG A 31 -19.91 3.10 7.41
CA ARG A 31 -20.18 1.71 7.85
C ARG A 31 -19.54 1.45 9.21
N GLY A 32 -20.35 1.03 10.18
CA GLY A 32 -19.89 0.61 11.51
C GLY A 32 -19.36 1.75 12.39
N ALA A 33 -19.50 3.01 11.99
CA ALA A 33 -19.11 4.13 12.83
C ALA A 33 -20.08 4.30 14.00
N TYR A 34 -19.56 4.59 15.19
CA TYR A 34 -20.35 4.81 16.40
C TYR A 34 -19.72 5.92 17.25
N LYS A 35 -20.51 6.49 18.17
CA LYS A 35 -20.02 7.50 19.12
C LYS A 35 -19.52 6.84 20.40
N SER A 36 -18.34 7.26 20.85
CA SER A 36 -17.83 7.04 22.20
C SER A 36 -17.68 8.41 22.86
N GLY A 37 -18.66 8.78 23.69
CA GLY A 37 -18.80 10.14 24.22
C GLY A 37 -18.93 11.19 23.11
N LYS A 38 -18.00 12.16 23.09
CA LYS A 38 -17.97 13.25 22.10
C LYS A 38 -17.26 12.87 20.79
N PHE A 39 -16.65 11.68 20.72
CA PHE A 39 -15.81 11.26 19.60
C PHE A 39 -16.51 10.22 18.74
N TRP A 40 -16.28 10.31 17.43
CA TRP A 40 -16.64 9.25 16.51
C TRP A 40 -15.50 8.23 16.42
N ILE A 41 -15.85 6.96 16.57
CA ILE A 41 -14.98 5.82 16.32
C ILE A 41 -15.39 5.22 14.98
N ILE A 42 -14.44 5.14 14.05
CA ILE A 42 -14.70 4.75 12.65
C ILE A 42 -13.84 3.53 12.32
N PRO A 43 -14.44 2.36 12.06
CA PRO A 43 -13.69 1.16 11.70
C PRO A 43 -13.13 1.28 10.27
N LEU A 44 -11.92 0.75 10.10
CA LEU A 44 -11.29 0.61 8.80
C LEU A 44 -11.50 -0.80 8.24
N PHE A 45 -11.90 -0.86 6.98
CA PHE A 45 -11.97 -2.09 6.20
C PHE A 45 -10.92 -1.99 5.09
N ASN A 46 -9.96 -2.91 5.05
CA ASN A 46 -8.79 -2.81 4.17
C ASN A 46 -8.13 -1.42 4.26
N TYR A 47 -7.88 -0.96 5.48
CA TYR A 47 -7.23 0.31 5.79
C TYR A 47 -8.02 1.59 5.42
N LEU A 48 -9.30 1.48 5.04
CA LEU A 48 -10.12 2.63 4.65
C LEU A 48 -11.51 2.64 5.31
N PRO A 49 -12.06 3.83 5.64
CA PRO A 49 -13.46 3.96 5.99
C PRO A 49 -14.35 3.61 4.77
N GLN A 50 -15.44 2.90 5.00
CA GLN A 50 -16.42 2.57 3.95
C GLN A 50 -17.64 3.48 4.03
N ILE A 51 -17.99 4.13 2.90
CA ILE A 51 -19.15 5.02 2.80
C ILE A 51 -20.28 4.33 2.03
N THR A 52 -21.47 4.26 2.63
CA THR A 52 -22.69 3.76 1.98
C THR A 52 -23.18 4.78 0.95
N LYS A 53 -23.45 4.32 -0.28
CA LYS A 53 -23.96 5.16 -1.37
C LYS A 53 -25.44 5.50 -1.14
N LYS A 54 -25.88 6.69 -1.55
CA LYS A 54 -27.31 7.01 -1.71
C LYS A 54 -27.74 6.62 -3.11
N ASN A 55 -29.03 6.30 -3.26
CA ASN A 55 -29.62 5.94 -4.55
C ASN A 55 -29.96 7.16 -5.43
N ARG A 56 -30.14 8.35 -4.84
CA ARG A 56 -30.47 9.60 -5.54
C ARG A 56 -29.42 10.68 -5.29
N GLY A 57 -29.27 11.58 -6.27
CA GLY A 57 -28.40 12.75 -6.21
C GLY A 57 -26.95 12.48 -6.67
N PRO A 58 -26.08 13.51 -6.60
CA PRO A 58 -24.70 13.41 -7.05
C PRO A 58 -23.93 12.31 -6.32
N LYS A 59 -23.26 11.44 -7.08
CA LYS A 59 -22.37 10.43 -6.50
C LYS A 59 -21.24 11.13 -5.73
N GLY A 60 -20.93 10.62 -4.54
CA GLY A 60 -19.81 11.14 -3.77
C GLY A 60 -18.50 10.99 -4.54
N THR A 61 -17.65 12.02 -4.49
CA THR A 61 -16.32 12.04 -5.13
C THR A 61 -15.23 11.47 -4.22
N TRP A 62 -15.62 10.76 -3.16
CA TRP A 62 -14.75 10.21 -2.12
C TRP A 62 -13.72 9.29 -2.77
N ARG A 63 -12.43 9.63 -2.63
CA ARG A 63 -11.30 8.96 -3.30
C ARG A 63 -11.67 8.36 -4.66
N LYS A 64 -11.75 9.21 -5.69
CA LYS A 64 -11.70 8.74 -7.08
C LYS A 64 -10.32 8.17 -7.45
N SER A 65 -9.26 8.57 -6.73
CA SER A 65 -7.94 7.99 -6.92
C SER A 65 -7.97 6.54 -6.46
N ARG A 66 -7.57 5.63 -7.34
CA ARG A 66 -7.31 4.24 -6.94
C ARG A 66 -6.36 4.29 -5.73
N PRO A 67 -6.61 3.52 -4.66
CA PRO A 67 -5.61 3.39 -3.61
C PRO A 67 -4.28 3.03 -4.28
N PRO A 68 -3.15 3.59 -3.82
CA PRO A 68 -1.85 3.25 -4.36
C PRO A 68 -1.76 1.73 -4.45
N ALA A 69 -1.36 1.20 -5.60
CA ALA A 69 -1.23 -0.23 -5.74
C ALA A 69 -0.21 -0.73 -4.72
N LEU A 70 -0.54 -1.82 -4.03
CA LEU A 70 0.36 -2.46 -3.07
C LEU A 70 1.65 -2.82 -3.79
N ALA A 71 2.77 -2.28 -3.31
CA ALA A 71 4.08 -2.67 -3.78
C ALA A 71 4.57 -3.88 -2.99
N LYS A 72 5.12 -4.88 -3.69
CA LYS A 72 5.79 -6.04 -3.10
C LYS A 72 7.27 -5.96 -3.43
N ILE A 73 8.10 -5.82 -2.42
CA ILE A 73 9.55 -5.70 -2.54
C ILE A 73 10.18 -7.02 -2.10
N ASN A 74 11.02 -7.59 -2.94
CA ASN A 74 11.70 -8.84 -2.66
C ASN A 74 13.22 -8.70 -2.93
N VAL A 75 14.02 -9.36 -2.09
CA VAL A 75 15.46 -9.48 -2.28
C VAL A 75 15.76 -10.80 -2.99
N ASN A 76 16.26 -10.74 -4.21
CA ASN A 76 16.48 -11.90 -5.06
C ASN A 76 17.77 -12.66 -4.65
N ARG A 77 17.60 -13.67 -3.80
CA ARG A 77 18.68 -14.57 -3.36
C ARG A 77 19.46 -15.21 -4.53
N ASN A 78 18.78 -15.58 -5.62
CA ASN A 78 19.43 -16.24 -6.75
C ASN A 78 20.38 -15.28 -7.46
N ARG A 79 19.99 -14.01 -7.63
CA ARG A 79 20.89 -12.97 -8.17
C ARG A 79 22.05 -12.68 -7.24
N ILE A 80 21.83 -12.66 -5.93
CA ILE A 80 22.92 -12.51 -4.94
C ILE A 80 23.94 -13.65 -5.11
N GLY A 81 23.47 -14.90 -5.15
CA GLY A 81 24.34 -16.06 -5.35
C GLY A 81 25.12 -16.00 -6.67
N SER A 82 24.46 -15.66 -7.77
CA SER A 82 25.11 -15.50 -9.08
C SER A 82 26.14 -14.36 -9.10
N ASN A 83 25.80 -13.21 -8.52
CA ASN A 83 26.66 -12.02 -8.48
C ASN A 83 27.99 -12.24 -7.75
N ASN A 84 28.05 -13.19 -6.81
CA ASN A 84 29.28 -13.52 -6.08
C ASN A 84 30.39 -14.05 -7.00
N HIS A 85 30.03 -14.60 -8.16
CA HIS A 85 30.96 -15.19 -9.12
C HIS A 85 31.17 -14.31 -10.36
N LYS A 86 30.66 -13.08 -10.34
CA LYS A 86 30.66 -12.15 -11.49
C LYS A 86 31.53 -10.92 -11.24
N SER A 87 32.07 -10.35 -12.33
CA SER A 87 32.74 -9.06 -12.26
C SER A 87 31.76 -7.95 -11.87
N ARG A 88 32.28 -6.78 -11.47
CA ARG A 88 31.42 -5.68 -11.01
C ARG A 88 30.43 -5.22 -12.07
N GLU A 89 30.83 -5.28 -13.33
CA GLU A 89 30.10 -4.84 -14.51
C GLU A 89 28.99 -5.82 -14.90
N GLU A 90 29.15 -7.10 -14.55
CA GLU A 90 28.20 -8.18 -14.87
C GLU A 90 27.16 -8.41 -13.76
N ARG A 91 27.32 -7.77 -12.60
CA ARG A 91 26.42 -7.92 -11.46
C ARG A 91 25.07 -7.30 -11.73
N LEU A 92 24.03 -8.06 -11.42
CA LEU A 92 22.65 -7.64 -11.64
C LEU A 92 22.04 -7.06 -10.37
N PRO A 93 21.12 -6.08 -10.48
CA PRO A 93 20.41 -5.54 -9.32
C PRO A 93 19.56 -6.63 -8.65
N VAL A 94 19.56 -6.63 -7.31
CA VAL A 94 19.00 -7.75 -6.51
C VAL A 94 17.66 -7.42 -5.87
N ILE A 95 17.29 -6.14 -5.74
CA ILE A 95 16.04 -5.72 -5.11
C ILE A 95 15.00 -5.55 -6.20
N SER A 96 13.93 -6.36 -6.19
CA SER A 96 12.79 -6.24 -7.10
C SER A 96 11.62 -5.56 -6.41
N VAL A 97 11.02 -4.56 -7.05
CA VAL A 97 9.78 -3.91 -6.64
C VAL A 97 8.71 -4.22 -7.66
N LYS A 98 7.68 -4.97 -7.23
CA LYS A 98 6.51 -5.25 -8.05
C LYS A 98 5.35 -4.34 -7.65
N ARG A 99 4.79 -3.58 -8.60
CA ARG A 99 3.67 -2.67 -8.36
C ARG A 99 2.80 -2.57 -9.61
N SER A 100 1.48 -2.72 -9.47
CA SER A 100 0.53 -2.60 -10.59
C SER A 100 0.78 -3.50 -11.81
N GLY A 101 1.55 -4.58 -11.66
CA GLY A 101 1.97 -5.45 -12.78
C GLY A 101 3.38 -5.18 -13.29
N ASP A 102 3.95 -4.02 -12.98
CA ASP A 102 5.35 -3.70 -13.30
C ASP A 102 6.30 -4.39 -12.32
N ASN A 103 7.49 -4.73 -12.81
CA ASN A 103 8.58 -5.30 -12.02
C ASN A 103 9.89 -4.57 -12.32
N THR A 104 10.34 -3.79 -11.35
CA THR A 104 11.52 -2.93 -11.49
C THR A 104 12.58 -3.35 -10.49
N TYR A 105 13.84 -3.39 -10.92
CA TYR A 105 14.98 -3.77 -10.12
C TYR A 105 15.86 -2.58 -9.75
N GLY A 106 16.54 -2.68 -8.61
CA GLY A 106 17.54 -1.72 -8.17
C GLY A 106 18.55 -2.34 -7.21
N ASN A 107 19.60 -1.57 -6.94
CA ASN A 107 20.61 -1.91 -5.94
C ASN A 107 20.25 -1.36 -4.56
N GLN A 108 19.53 -0.24 -4.52
CA GLN A 108 19.11 0.44 -3.31
C GLN A 108 17.71 1.02 -3.51
N VAL A 109 16.85 0.87 -2.49
CA VAL A 109 15.50 1.44 -2.48
C VAL A 109 15.22 2.09 -1.15
N GLU A 110 14.53 3.22 -1.16
CA GLU A 110 14.03 3.91 0.01
C GLU A 110 12.50 3.87 0.02
N ILE A 111 11.91 3.47 1.15
CA ILE A 111 10.45 3.44 1.33
C ILE A 111 10.05 4.68 2.14
N LEU A 112 9.30 5.59 1.54
CA LEU A 112 8.91 6.87 2.13
C LEU A 112 7.65 6.74 3.01
N GLY A 113 7.64 5.75 3.90
CA GLY A 113 6.55 5.57 4.85
C GLY A 113 6.42 4.15 5.39
N PRO A 114 5.26 3.81 5.99
CA PRO A 114 5.08 2.54 6.65
C PRO A 114 5.19 1.37 5.67
N CYS A 115 5.83 0.30 6.13
CA CYS A 115 5.88 -0.97 5.44
C CYS A 115 5.62 -2.13 6.40
N ARG A 116 5.35 -3.30 5.84
CA ARG A 116 5.21 -4.54 6.58
C ARG A 116 6.15 -5.58 5.98
N ILE A 117 6.88 -6.29 6.83
CA ILE A 117 7.63 -7.47 6.42
C ILE A 117 6.70 -8.68 6.58
N VAL A 118 6.58 -9.49 5.54
CA VAL A 118 5.70 -10.65 5.47
C VAL A 118 6.54 -11.89 5.22
N TYR A 119 6.37 -12.91 6.07
CA TYR A 119 6.88 -14.26 5.86
C TYR A 119 5.70 -15.22 5.73
N GLN A 120 5.61 -15.92 4.62
CA GLN A 120 4.52 -16.85 4.30
C GLN A 120 5.06 -18.04 3.50
N PRO A 121 5.45 -19.14 4.18
CA PRO A 121 6.13 -20.26 3.53
C PRO A 121 5.23 -21.12 2.64
N ASP A 122 3.96 -21.29 3.04
CA ASP A 122 2.99 -22.20 2.41
C ASP A 122 2.22 -21.57 1.24
N ASN A 123 2.24 -20.24 1.15
CA ASN A 123 1.61 -19.49 0.08
C ASN A 123 2.53 -18.35 -0.36
N PRO A 124 3.60 -18.68 -1.12
CA PRO A 124 4.57 -17.72 -1.61
C PRO A 124 3.97 -16.80 -2.68
N LEU A 125 4.68 -15.72 -3.00
CA LEU A 125 4.38 -14.92 -4.20
C LEU A 125 4.59 -15.74 -5.48
N ASP A 126 3.99 -15.30 -6.60
CA ASP A 126 4.12 -15.95 -7.91
C ASP A 126 5.58 -16.13 -8.37
N CYS A 127 6.51 -15.30 -7.87
CA CYS A 127 7.95 -15.46 -8.10
C CYS A 127 8.67 -16.43 -7.15
N GLY A 128 7.93 -17.18 -6.33
CA GLY A 128 8.46 -18.13 -5.33
C GLY A 128 8.98 -17.50 -4.05
N ALA A 129 8.90 -16.17 -3.89
CA ALA A 129 9.36 -15.48 -2.69
C ALA A 129 8.45 -15.82 -1.49
N ARG A 130 9.07 -16.30 -0.41
CA ARG A 130 8.41 -16.62 0.87
C ARG A 130 8.53 -15.50 1.90
N LEU A 131 9.46 -14.57 1.72
CA LEU A 131 9.65 -13.39 2.54
C LEU A 131 9.69 -12.17 1.62
N TRP A 132 8.90 -11.16 1.92
CA TRP A 132 8.88 -9.91 1.16
C TRP A 132 8.44 -8.74 2.04
N ILE A 133 8.61 -7.53 1.53
CA ILE A 133 8.15 -6.30 2.16
C ILE A 133 6.95 -5.78 1.35
N GLU A 134 5.88 -5.39 2.03
CA GLU A 134 4.71 -4.77 1.42
C GLU A 134 4.55 -3.33 1.89
N THR A 135 4.23 -2.44 0.96
CA THR A 135 3.94 -1.05 1.30
C THR A 135 2.96 -0.42 0.31
N PHE A 136 2.20 0.54 0.80
CA PHE A 136 1.38 1.44 0.00
C PHE A 136 2.07 2.80 -0.24
N SER A 137 3.20 3.03 0.43
CA SER A 137 4.00 4.25 0.32
C SER A 137 4.77 4.31 -0.99
N ASP A 138 5.29 5.49 -1.27
CA ASP A 138 6.18 5.70 -2.41
C ASP A 138 7.56 5.10 -2.15
N ILE A 139 8.19 4.66 -3.24
CA ILE A 139 9.47 3.96 -3.24
C ILE A 139 10.39 4.68 -4.20
N HIS A 140 11.57 5.07 -3.73
CA HIS A 140 12.60 5.71 -4.54
C HIS A 140 13.76 4.76 -4.78
N PHE A 141 14.20 4.66 -6.03
CA PHE A 141 15.40 3.91 -6.41
C PHE A 141 16.62 4.82 -6.32
N ILE A 142 17.58 4.46 -5.47
CA ILE A 142 18.84 5.21 -5.35
C ILE A 142 19.84 4.61 -6.34
N GLY A 143 20.40 5.45 -7.22
CA GLY A 143 21.35 5.02 -8.25
C GLY A 143 20.71 4.39 -9.49
N GLY A 144 19.40 4.57 -9.69
CA GLY A 144 18.68 4.14 -10.90
C GLY A 144 17.88 2.85 -10.73
N SER A 145 17.04 2.58 -11.73
CA SER A 145 16.10 1.45 -11.74
C SER A 145 16.11 0.75 -13.11
N PHE A 146 15.99 -0.57 -13.12
CA PHE A 146 16.12 -1.40 -14.31
C PHE A 146 14.86 -2.26 -14.52
N PRO A 147 14.27 -2.32 -15.73
CA PRO A 147 13.13 -3.18 -15.98
C PRO A 147 13.54 -4.66 -15.91
N ALA A 148 12.61 -5.54 -15.55
CA ALA A 148 12.86 -6.98 -15.48
C ALA A 148 13.35 -7.60 -16.81
N SER A 149 13.03 -6.98 -17.95
CA SER A 149 13.43 -7.41 -19.30
C SER A 149 14.79 -6.89 -19.77
N GLY A 150 15.49 -6.09 -18.96
CA GLY A 150 16.78 -5.49 -19.31
C GLY A 150 17.80 -5.53 -18.18
N ALA A 151 17.64 -6.46 -17.22
CA ALA A 151 18.53 -6.68 -16.09
C ALA A 151 18.94 -8.15 -16.02
#